data_AF-A0A9E6ERN7-F1
#
_entry.id   AF-A0A9E6ERN7-F1
#
_cell.length_a   1.000
_cell.length_b   1.000
_cell.length_c   1.000
_cell.angle_alpha   90.00
_cell.angle_beta   90.00
_cell.angle_gamma   90.00
#
_symmetry.space_group_name_H-M   'P 1'
#
loop_
_entity.id
_entity.type
_entity.pdbx_description
1 polymer ?
#
loop_
_entity_poly.entity_id
_entity_poly.type
_entity_poly.pdbx_seq_one_letter_code
_entity_poly.pdbx_strand_id
1 'polypeptide(L)'
;EELRTPHLTHPRQILQKGGDILTADEKKIYGSLQGMFNAKPDLAICCGQELFVYEAKWTLGFDSEQLRRTENIAAIWAKLLYRDLGFSAEPVVKVKKLGLKKFEPDVSWEELYAIACDVYPESDRSRKALAQAIIN
;
A
#
# COMPACT_ATOMS: atom_id res chain seq x y z
N GLU A 1 -3.23 3.69 -30.45
CA GLU A 1 -4.36 2.75 -30.27
C GLU A 1 -4.47 2.17 -28.86
N GLU A 2 -3.38 1.77 -28.19
CA GLU A 2 -3.43 1.11 -26.85
C GLU A 2 -4.19 1.85 -25.74
N LEU A 3 -4.07 3.19 -25.66
CA LEU A 3 -4.75 4.00 -24.62
C LEU A 3 -6.29 3.99 -24.72
N ARG A 4 -6.85 3.56 -25.86
CA ARG A 4 -8.31 3.46 -26.09
C ARG A 4 -8.89 2.11 -25.67
N THR A 5 -8.07 1.23 -25.08
CA THR A 5 -8.45 -0.09 -24.56
C THR A 5 -8.20 -0.12 -23.05
N PRO A 6 -9.16 0.37 -22.22
CA PRO A 6 -8.95 0.57 -20.79
C PRO A 6 -8.56 -0.69 -20.00
N HIS A 7 -8.99 -1.87 -20.47
CA HIS A 7 -8.71 -3.15 -19.82
C HIS A 7 -7.29 -3.69 -20.07
N LEU A 8 -6.54 -3.10 -21.02
CA LEU A 8 -5.15 -3.47 -21.33
C LEU A 8 -4.14 -2.44 -20.81
N THR A 9 -4.63 -1.35 -20.19
CA THR A 9 -3.79 -0.26 -19.72
C THR A 9 -3.96 -0.11 -18.22
N HIS A 10 -2.97 -0.58 -17.45
CA HIS A 10 -2.95 -0.33 -16.02
C HIS A 10 -2.91 1.19 -15.80
N PRO A 11 -3.73 1.76 -14.89
CA PRO A 11 -3.72 3.19 -14.59
C PRO A 11 -2.35 3.82 -14.30
N ARG A 12 -1.40 3.02 -13.78
CA ARG A 12 -0.01 3.41 -13.51
C ARG A 12 0.81 3.70 -14.76
N GLN A 13 0.38 3.23 -15.92
CA GLN A 13 1.08 3.36 -17.20
C GLN A 13 0.49 4.47 -18.08
N ILE A 14 -0.67 5.06 -17.72
CA ILE A 14 -1.40 5.99 -18.59
C ILE A 14 -0.58 7.23 -18.91
N LEU A 15 0.12 7.83 -17.94
CA LEU A 15 0.96 8.99 -18.19
C LEU A 15 2.17 8.65 -19.06
N GLN A 16 2.79 7.49 -18.83
CA GLN A 16 3.97 7.03 -19.58
C GLN A 16 3.61 6.68 -21.04
N LYS A 17 2.46 6.04 -21.26
CA LYS A 17 1.94 5.70 -22.59
C LYS A 17 1.32 6.92 -23.29
N GLY A 18 0.79 7.88 -22.53
CA GLY A 18 0.12 9.09 -23.01
C GLY A 18 1.07 10.19 -23.47
N GLY A 19 2.27 10.29 -22.87
CA GLY A 19 3.36 11.15 -23.34
C GLY A 19 2.92 12.55 -23.78
N ASP A 20 3.32 12.95 -24.98
CA ASP A 20 3.02 14.26 -25.58
C ASP A 20 1.63 14.37 -26.21
N ILE A 21 0.89 13.27 -26.25
CA ILE A 21 -0.47 13.21 -26.81
C ILE A 21 -1.49 13.80 -25.82
N LEU A 22 -1.15 13.79 -24.52
CA LEU A 22 -1.99 14.35 -23.46
C LEU A 22 -1.84 15.87 -23.38
N THR A 23 -2.98 16.58 -23.29
CA THR A 23 -3.01 18.00 -22.97
C THR A 23 -2.48 18.27 -21.55
N ALA A 24 -2.16 19.53 -21.24
CA ALA A 24 -1.64 19.91 -19.93
C ALA A 24 -2.60 19.56 -18.77
N ASP A 25 -3.91 19.66 -18.98
CA ASP A 25 -4.90 19.34 -17.94
C ASP A 25 -5.14 17.82 -17.84
N GLU A 26 -5.13 17.09 -18.95
CA GLU A 26 -5.14 15.62 -18.91
C GLU A 26 -3.91 15.06 -18.20
N LYS A 27 -2.72 15.65 -18.39
CA LYS A 27 -1.52 15.28 -17.65
C LYS A 27 -1.69 15.44 -16.13
N LYS A 28 -2.39 16.50 -15.67
CA LYS A 28 -2.70 16.69 -14.24
C LYS A 28 -3.68 15.63 -13.73
N ILE A 29 -4.75 15.35 -14.49
CA ILE A 29 -5.78 14.37 -14.11
C ILE A 29 -5.17 12.96 -14.08
N TYR A 30 -4.49 12.54 -15.14
CA TYR A 30 -3.86 11.22 -15.21
C TYR A 30 -2.67 11.08 -14.27
N GLY A 31 -1.92 12.16 -14.01
CA GLY A 31 -0.90 12.18 -12.96
C GLY A 31 -1.52 11.99 -11.56
N SER A 32 -2.68 12.59 -11.31
CA SER A 32 -3.41 12.41 -10.04
C SER A 32 -3.95 10.99 -9.90
N LEU A 33 -4.54 10.43 -10.95
CA LEU A 33 -5.00 9.03 -10.97
C LEU A 33 -3.82 8.05 -10.81
N GLN A 34 -2.73 8.26 -11.54
CA GLN A 34 -1.50 7.49 -11.35
C GLN A 34 -0.99 7.61 -9.91
N GLY A 35 -1.05 8.81 -9.33
CA GLY A 35 -0.75 9.07 -7.92
C GLY A 35 -1.65 8.28 -6.98
N MET A 36 -2.96 8.20 -7.24
CA MET A 36 -3.93 7.40 -6.48
C MET A 36 -3.69 5.89 -6.61
N PHE A 37 -3.37 5.39 -7.80
CA PHE A 37 -3.05 3.97 -7.99
C PHE A 37 -1.65 3.59 -7.52
N ASN A 38 -0.75 4.57 -7.41
CA ASN A 38 0.51 4.46 -6.69
C ASN A 38 0.35 4.80 -5.20
N ALA A 39 -0.85 5.18 -4.75
CA ALA A 39 -1.05 5.66 -3.39
C ALA A 39 -0.84 4.49 -2.44
N LYS A 40 0.31 4.55 -1.80
CA LYS A 40 0.53 4.02 -0.48
C LYS A 40 -0.43 4.70 0.49
N PRO A 41 -0.72 4.07 1.63
CA PRO A 41 -0.17 2.80 2.11
C PRO A 41 -0.80 1.55 1.51
N ASP A 42 -0.08 0.44 1.57
CA ASP A 42 -0.59 -0.86 1.11
C ASP A 42 -1.68 -1.41 2.04
N LEU A 43 -1.62 -1.02 3.31
CA LEU A 43 -2.55 -1.42 4.35
C LEU A 43 -2.62 -0.35 5.42
N ALA A 44 -3.82 -0.04 5.89
CA ALA A 44 -4.04 0.75 7.09
C ALA A 44 -4.98 0.00 8.04
N ILE A 45 -4.63 -0.01 9.32
CA ILE A 45 -5.42 -0.62 10.39
C ILE A 45 -5.76 0.47 11.40
N CYS A 46 -7.05 0.68 11.63
CA CYS A 46 -7.55 1.59 12.65
C CYS A 46 -7.84 0.77 13.92
N CYS A 47 -7.21 1.13 15.04
CA CYS A 47 -7.41 0.43 16.31
C CYS A 47 -7.43 1.43 17.47
N GLY A 48 -8.58 1.58 18.12
CA GLY A 48 -8.78 2.60 19.14
C GLY A 48 -8.54 4.01 18.57
N GLN A 49 -7.62 4.76 19.17
CA GLN A 49 -7.22 6.10 18.69
C GLN A 49 -5.91 6.06 17.87
N GLU A 50 -5.48 4.87 17.44
CA GLU A 50 -4.25 4.68 16.68
C GLU A 50 -4.54 4.31 15.23
N LEU A 51 -3.80 4.95 14.33
CA LEU A 51 -3.80 4.66 12.89
C LEU A 51 -2.47 4.01 12.52
N PHE A 52 -2.49 2.71 12.31
CA PHE A 52 -1.34 1.96 11.83
C PHE A 52 -1.32 1.97 10.31
N VAL A 53 -0.21 2.41 9.73
CA VAL A 53 -0.04 2.54 8.30
C VAL A 53 1.15 1.71 7.87
N TYR A 54 0.91 0.68 7.05
CA TYR A 54 1.95 -0.25 6.64
C TYR A 54 2.47 0.07 5.25
N GLU A 55 3.79 0.22 5.16
CA GLU A 55 4.52 0.04 3.91
C GLU A 55 4.87 -1.44 3.80
N ALA A 56 4.22 -2.14 2.87
CA ALA A 56 4.43 -3.55 2.62
C ALA A 56 5.37 -3.77 1.43
N LYS A 57 6.39 -4.61 1.62
CA LYS A 57 7.28 -5.09 0.58
C LYS A 57 7.29 -6.60 0.58
N TRP A 58 7.05 -7.21 -0.58
CA TRP A 58 7.08 -8.67 -0.68
C TRP A 58 8.52 -9.19 -0.64
N THR A 59 9.28 -9.03 -1.72
CA THR A 59 10.66 -9.58 -1.83
C THR A 59 11.77 -8.54 -1.77
N LEU A 60 11.43 -7.26 -1.63
CA LEU A 60 12.36 -6.15 -1.70
C LEU A 60 12.59 -5.49 -0.34
N GLY A 61 13.73 -4.82 -0.22
CA GLY A 61 14.00 -3.93 0.91
C GLY A 61 13.13 -2.67 0.88
N PHE A 62 13.15 -1.95 2.00
CA PHE A 62 12.43 -0.69 2.16
C PHE A 62 13.27 0.47 1.67
N ASP A 63 12.66 1.35 0.87
CA ASP A 63 13.27 2.57 0.40
C ASP A 63 12.87 3.75 1.32
N SER A 64 13.86 4.54 1.73
CA SER A 64 13.63 5.65 2.66
C SER A 64 12.74 6.76 2.08
N GLU A 65 12.79 6.99 0.76
CA GLU A 65 11.94 8.00 0.14
C GLU A 65 10.48 7.53 0.14
N GLN A 66 10.24 6.25 -0.14
CA GLN A 66 8.92 5.64 -0.06
C GLN A 66 8.37 5.66 1.36
N LEU A 67 9.18 5.31 2.37
CA LEU A 67 8.77 5.41 3.78
C LEU A 67 8.36 6.83 4.16
N ARG A 68 9.16 7.84 3.80
CA ARG A 68 8.83 9.25 4.04
C ARG A 68 7.53 9.67 3.34
N ARG A 69 7.29 9.17 2.12
CA ARG A 69 6.02 9.43 1.41
C ARG A 69 4.84 8.81 2.16
N THR A 70 4.99 7.58 2.65
CA THR A 70 3.97 6.90 3.46
C THR A 70 3.69 7.64 4.77
N GLU A 71 4.71 8.17 5.44
CA GLU A 71 4.57 9.05 6.62
C GLU A 71 3.77 10.31 6.32
N ASN A 72 4.09 11.01 5.23
CA ASN A 72 3.37 12.22 4.84
C ASN A 72 1.89 11.94 4.53
N ILE A 73 1.60 10.84 3.83
CA ILE A 73 0.22 10.43 3.52
C ILE A 73 -0.53 10.10 4.82
N ALA A 74 0.09 9.32 5.71
CA ALA A 74 -0.50 8.95 6.99
C ALA A 74 -0.81 10.17 7.87
N ALA A 75 0.09 11.16 7.91
CA ALA A 75 -0.13 12.42 8.61
C ALA A 75 -1.31 13.22 8.03
N ILE A 76 -1.44 13.28 6.69
CA ILE A 76 -2.58 13.91 6.03
C ILE A 76 -3.88 13.19 6.40
N TRP A 77 -3.88 11.86 6.39
CA TRP A 77 -5.06 11.06 6.74
C TRP A 77 -5.50 11.30 8.17
N ALA A 78 -4.57 11.28 9.12
CA ALA A 78 -4.86 11.55 10.52
C ALA A 78 -5.34 12.98 10.78
N LYS A 79 -4.88 13.96 10.00
CA LYS A 79 -5.27 15.36 10.20
C LYS A 79 -6.57 15.74 9.50
N LEU A 80 -6.76 15.30 8.27
CA LEU A 80 -7.85 15.76 7.40
C LEU A 80 -8.96 14.74 7.23
N LEU A 81 -8.64 13.44 7.25
CA LEU A 81 -9.57 12.36 6.89
C LEU A 81 -9.92 11.45 8.07
N TYR A 82 -9.47 11.78 9.29
CA TYR A 82 -9.60 10.86 10.43
C TYR A 82 -11.05 10.51 10.77
N ARG A 83 -11.99 11.42 10.51
CA ARG A 83 -13.42 11.14 10.72
C ARG A 83 -13.95 10.11 9.74
N ASP A 84 -13.49 10.14 8.49
CA ASP A 84 -13.85 9.16 7.47
C ASP A 84 -13.25 7.78 7.77
N LEU A 85 -12.13 7.77 8.50
CA LEU A 85 -11.51 6.55 9.05
C LEU A 85 -12.18 6.07 10.35
N GLY A 86 -13.24 6.75 10.82
CA GLY A 86 -14.02 6.36 11.99
C GLY A 86 -13.47 6.88 13.33
N PHE A 87 -12.48 7.77 13.33
CA PHE A 87 -11.96 8.37 14.57
C PHE A 87 -12.79 9.60 14.99
N SER A 88 -13.00 9.75 16.30
CA SER A 88 -13.66 10.93 16.87
C SER A 88 -12.72 12.14 17.01
N ALA A 89 -11.42 11.91 17.03
CA ALA A 89 -10.35 12.91 17.11
C ALA A 89 -9.16 12.49 16.24
N GLU A 90 -8.19 13.39 16.04
CA GLU A 90 -6.95 13.09 15.32
C GLU A 90 -6.21 11.89 15.96
N PRO A 91 -5.95 10.80 15.22
CA PRO A 91 -5.32 9.60 15.74
C PRO A 91 -3.81 9.71 15.83
N VAL A 92 -3.23 8.89 16.71
CA VAL A 92 -1.78 8.70 16.77
C VAL A 92 -1.37 7.84 15.58
N VAL A 93 -0.60 8.43 14.67
CA VAL A 93 -0.10 7.75 13.47
C VAL A 93 1.12 6.91 13.80
N LYS A 94 1.13 5.66 13.33
CA LYS A 94 2.28 4.77 13.38
C LYS A 94 2.53 4.18 12.00
N VAL A 95 3.61 4.62 11.35
CA VAL A 95 4.07 3.98 10.12
C VAL A 95 4.90 2.74 10.48
N LYS A 96 4.60 1.62 9.82
CA LYS A 96 5.19 0.31 10.09
C LYS A 96 5.63 -0.36 8.81
N LYS A 97 6.72 -1.12 8.89
CA LYS A 97 7.24 -1.95 7.79
C LYS A 97 6.67 -3.35 7.87
N LEU A 98 6.12 -3.85 6.76
CA LEU A 98 5.72 -5.25 6.60
C LEU A 98 6.55 -5.89 5.48
N GLY A 99 7.36 -6.91 5.78
CA GLY A 99 8.29 -7.45 4.78
C GLY A 99 8.92 -8.80 5.15
N LEU A 100 9.88 -9.27 4.37
CA LEU A 100 10.67 -10.45 4.75
C LEU A 100 11.62 -10.12 5.90
N LYS A 101 11.82 -11.08 6.82
CA LYS A 101 12.67 -10.90 8.01
C LYS A 101 14.08 -10.39 7.70
N LYS A 102 14.67 -10.81 6.57
CA LYS A 102 16.01 -10.37 6.12
C LYS A 102 16.15 -8.86 5.88
N PHE A 103 15.04 -8.14 5.74
CA PHE A 103 15.01 -6.68 5.57
C PHE A 103 14.61 -5.94 6.85
N GLU A 104 14.61 -6.62 8.00
CA GLU A 104 14.33 -6.05 9.31
C GLU A 104 13.05 -5.19 9.35
N PRO A 105 11.88 -5.76 8.98
CA PRO A 105 10.60 -5.06 9.07
C PRO A 105 10.12 -4.98 10.54
N ASP A 106 9.11 -4.15 10.80
CA ASP A 106 8.43 -4.15 12.11
C ASP A 106 7.58 -5.41 12.32
N VAL A 107 7.01 -5.92 11.23
CA VAL A 107 6.27 -7.19 11.16
C VAL A 107 6.76 -7.95 9.95
N SER A 108 7.12 -9.21 10.13
CA SER A 108 7.58 -10.07 9.05
C SER A 108 6.44 -10.86 8.40
N TRP A 109 6.59 -11.21 7.11
CA TRP A 109 5.67 -12.15 6.45
C TRP A 109 5.67 -13.50 7.16
N GLU A 110 6.83 -13.90 7.68
CA GLU A 110 7.03 -15.09 8.50
C GLU A 110 6.15 -15.09 9.75
N GLU A 111 6.13 -13.98 10.50
CA GLU A 111 5.24 -13.81 11.65
C GLU A 111 3.77 -13.81 11.23
N LEU A 112 3.43 -13.13 10.13
CA LEU A 112 2.05 -13.11 9.62
C LEU A 112 1.58 -14.51 9.21
N TYR A 113 2.47 -15.32 8.63
CA TYR A 113 2.16 -16.70 8.27
C TYR A 113 1.99 -17.59 9.50
N ALA A 114 2.79 -17.41 10.54
CA ALA A 114 2.60 -18.12 11.80
C ALA A 114 1.20 -17.82 12.38
N ILE A 115 0.81 -16.55 12.43
CA ILE A 115 -0.55 -16.14 12.84
C ILE A 115 -1.60 -16.77 11.92
N ALA A 116 -1.39 -16.75 10.60
CA ALA A 116 -2.32 -17.35 9.66
C ALA A 116 -2.46 -18.87 9.86
N CYS A 117 -1.42 -19.56 10.34
CA CYS A 117 -1.49 -20.99 10.67
C CYS A 117 -2.35 -21.26 11.90
N ASP A 118 -2.38 -20.34 12.86
CA ASP A 118 -3.19 -20.44 14.08
C ASP A 118 -4.65 -20.06 13.83
N VAL A 119 -4.90 -19.13 12.90
CA VAL A 119 -6.24 -18.59 12.62
C VAL A 119 -6.98 -19.34 11.51
N TYR A 120 -6.27 -19.76 10.45
CA TYR A 120 -6.89 -20.35 9.27
C TYR A 120 -6.55 -21.84 9.11
N PRO A 121 -7.52 -22.66 8.65
CA PRO A 121 -7.27 -24.07 8.37
C PRO A 121 -6.23 -24.23 7.24
N GLU A 122 -5.53 -25.36 7.21
CA GLU A 122 -4.48 -25.65 6.21
C GLU A 122 -4.97 -25.56 4.76
N SER A 123 -6.25 -25.81 4.53
CA SER A 123 -6.86 -25.71 3.21
C SER A 123 -7.04 -24.28 2.71
N ASP A 124 -6.97 -23.27 3.59
CA ASP A 124 -7.24 -21.87 3.28
C ASP A 124 -6.29 -21.30 2.23
N ARG A 125 -6.85 -20.51 1.30
CA ARG A 125 -6.09 -19.96 0.17
C ARG A 125 -5.11 -18.87 0.60
N SER A 126 -5.46 -18.06 1.61
CA SER A 126 -4.61 -17.00 2.14
C SER A 126 -3.41 -17.60 2.88
N ARG A 127 -3.65 -18.64 3.70
CA ARG A 127 -2.57 -19.38 4.36
C ARG A 127 -1.60 -20.00 3.34
N LYS A 128 -2.11 -20.64 2.29
CA LYS A 128 -1.28 -21.20 1.20
C LYS A 128 -0.49 -20.13 0.46
N ALA A 129 -1.10 -18.97 0.18
CA ALA A 129 -0.43 -17.85 -0.47
C ALA A 129 0.73 -17.30 0.37
N LEU A 130 0.52 -17.13 1.68
CA LEU A 130 1.56 -16.71 2.62
C LEU A 130 2.67 -17.77 2.77
N ALA A 131 2.35 -19.06 2.77
CA ALA A 131 3.38 -20.10 2.79
C ALA A 131 4.35 -19.99 1.60
N GLN A 132 3.80 -19.78 0.40
CA GLN A 132 4.60 -19.61 -0.83
C GLN A 132 5.40 -18.30 -0.84
N ALA A 133 4.93 -17.28 -0.11
CA ALA A 133 5.60 -15.99 0.03
C ALA A 133 6.99 -16.08 0.66
N ILE A 134 7.11 -16.95 1.67
CA ILE A 134 8.23 -17.01 2.60
C ILE A 134 9.32 -17.95 2.12
N ILE A 135 8.98 -18.90 1.24
CA ILE A 135 9.89 -19.97 0.79
C ILE A 135 10.85 -19.49 -0.31
N ASN A 136 10.63 -18.31 -0.92
CA ASN A 136 11.50 -17.71 -1.95
C ASN A 136 12.46 -16.64 -1.38
#